data_AF-A0A8H3HTH8-F1
#
_entry.id   AF-A0A8H3HTH8-F1
#
_cell.length_a   1.000
_cell.length_b   1.000
_cell.length_c   1.000
_cell.angle_alpha   90.00
_cell.angle_beta   90.00
_cell.angle_gamma   90.00
#
_symmetry.space_group_name_H-M   'P 1'
#
loop_
_entity.id
_entity.type
_entity.pdbx_description
1 polymer ?
#
loop_
_entity_poly.entity_id
_entity_poly.type
_entity_poly.pdbx_seq_one_letter_code
_entity_poly.pdbx_strand_id
1 'polypeptide(L)'
;MPSKLFDVDHQLAFYGAYHSNKINVAIHIVCVPIIMWTFQVFLAQQSLPSFIPEFSYKINDYLSLESNWTVPLTLFYLGYYYALEPVAVVHTPICALVPLGNCLFT
;
A
#
# COMPACT_ATOMS: atom_id res chain seq x y z
N MET A 1 -17.20 24.38 -27.17
CA MET A 1 -16.33 24.83 -26.06
C MET A 1 -15.06 24.01 -26.12
N PRO A 2 -13.86 24.60 -25.99
CA PRO A 2 -12.62 23.83 -25.99
C PRO A 2 -12.60 22.85 -24.81
N SER A 3 -12.04 21.66 -25.02
CA SER A 3 -11.96 20.61 -24.01
C SER A 3 -10.99 21.03 -22.89
N LYS A 4 -11.39 20.84 -21.63
CA LYS A 4 -10.53 21.09 -20.45
C LYS A 4 -9.69 19.87 -20.06
N LEU A 5 -9.35 19.06 -21.05
CA LEU A 5 -8.68 17.76 -20.86
C LEU A 5 -7.23 17.90 -20.39
N PHE A 6 -6.61 19.05 -20.66
CA PHE A 6 -5.22 19.36 -20.26
C PHE A 6 -5.13 20.60 -19.34
N ASP A 7 -6.25 21.03 -18.77
CA ASP A 7 -6.31 22.14 -17.81
C ASP A 7 -6.09 21.57 -16.40
N VAL A 8 -4.87 21.67 -15.89
CA VAL A 8 -4.44 21.08 -14.61
C VAL A 8 -5.19 21.71 -13.44
N ASP A 9 -5.38 23.03 -13.43
CA ASP A 9 -6.08 23.72 -12.35
C ASP A 9 -7.54 23.27 -12.27
N HIS A 10 -8.20 23.12 -13.43
CA HIS A 10 -9.55 22.60 -13.49
C HIS A 10 -9.63 21.14 -13.00
N GLN A 11 -8.70 20.29 -13.38
CA GLN A 11 -8.65 18.90 -12.95
C GLN A 11 -8.39 18.76 -11.45
N LEU A 12 -7.44 19.54 -10.90
CA LEU A 12 -7.13 19.52 -9.47
C LEU A 12 -8.27 20.09 -8.62
N ALA A 13 -8.94 21.15 -9.06
CA ALA A 13 -10.11 21.69 -8.37
C ALA A 13 -11.28 20.69 -8.35
N PHE A 14 -11.55 20.03 -9.50
CA PHE A 14 -12.56 18.98 -9.58
C PHE A 14 -12.21 17.78 -8.70
N TYR A 15 -10.97 17.30 -8.75
CA TYR A 15 -10.47 16.22 -7.90
C TYR A 15 -10.58 16.58 -6.41
N GLY A 16 -10.17 17.78 -6.02
CA GLY A 16 -10.27 18.28 -4.65
C GLY A 16 -11.72 18.35 -4.15
N ALA A 17 -12.68 18.67 -5.02
CA ALA A 17 -14.09 18.69 -4.65
C ALA A 17 -14.61 17.31 -4.19
N TYR A 18 -14.08 16.20 -4.71
CA TYR A 18 -14.45 14.85 -4.25
C TYR A 18 -13.99 14.52 -2.83
N HIS A 19 -12.98 15.23 -2.32
CA HIS A 19 -12.52 15.07 -0.94
C HIS A 19 -13.37 15.85 0.07
N SER A 20 -14.37 16.61 -0.37
CA SER A 20 -15.38 17.21 0.51
C SER A 20 -16.52 16.24 0.87
N ASN A 21 -16.72 15.17 0.09
CA ASN A 21 -17.76 14.19 0.33
C ASN A 21 -17.29 13.13 1.35
N LYS A 22 -17.86 13.17 2.56
CA LYS A 22 -17.49 12.27 3.67
C LYS A 22 -17.67 10.78 3.35
N ILE A 23 -18.67 10.41 2.55
CA ILE A 23 -18.90 9.01 2.14
C ILE A 23 -17.77 8.56 1.22
N ASN A 24 -17.40 9.38 0.24
CA ASN A 24 -16.30 9.08 -0.66
C ASN A 24 -14.98 8.92 0.10
N VAL A 25 -14.70 9.82 1.04
CA VAL A 25 -13.51 9.75 1.90
C VAL A 25 -13.52 8.47 2.75
N ALA A 26 -14.65 8.11 3.36
CA ALA A 26 -14.76 6.87 4.15
C ALA A 26 -14.50 5.63 3.29
N ILE A 27 -15.04 5.58 2.07
CA ILE A 27 -14.76 4.51 1.11
C ILE A 27 -13.25 4.45 0.79
N HIS A 28 -12.60 5.58 0.55
CA HIS A 28 -11.17 5.61 0.26
C HIS A 28 -10.33 5.09 1.45
N ILE A 29 -10.66 5.53 2.67
CA ILE A 29 -9.96 5.09 3.89
C ILE A 29 -10.06 3.58 4.08
N VAL A 30 -11.19 2.94 3.73
CA VAL A 30 -11.37 1.49 3.89
C VAL A 30 -10.85 0.70 2.69
N CYS A 31 -11.24 1.08 1.48
CA CYS A 31 -10.99 0.28 0.28
C CYS A 31 -9.55 0.40 -0.23
N VAL A 32 -8.89 1.56 -0.10
CA VAL A 32 -7.52 1.72 -0.60
C VAL A 32 -6.53 0.80 0.14
N PRO A 33 -6.53 0.72 1.48
CA PRO A 33 -5.67 -0.24 2.19
C PRO A 33 -5.96 -1.70 1.82
N ILE A 34 -7.23 -2.05 1.58
CA ILE A 34 -7.61 -3.40 1.15
C ILE A 34 -7.06 -3.71 -0.24
N ILE A 35 -7.18 -2.78 -1.20
CA ILE A 35 -6.62 -2.94 -2.55
C ILE A 35 -5.09 -3.08 -2.50
N MET A 36 -4.43 -2.29 -1.65
CA MET A 36 -2.99 -2.41 -1.45
C MET A 36 -2.60 -3.77 -0.86
N TRP A 37 -3.36 -4.26 0.11
CA TRP A 37 -3.16 -5.59 0.67
C TRP A 37 -3.37 -6.71 -0.37
N THR A 38 -4.44 -6.65 -1.18
CA THR A 38 -4.66 -7.67 -2.23
C THR A 38 -3.57 -7.63 -3.30
N PHE A 39 -3.08 -6.45 -3.66
CA PHE A 39 -1.94 -6.31 -4.56
C PHE A 39 -0.66 -6.93 -3.98
N GLN A 40 -0.41 -6.76 -2.68
CA GLN A 40 0.70 -7.44 -2.01
C GLN A 40 0.55 -8.97 -2.05
N VAL A 41 -0.66 -9.52 -1.86
CA VAL A 41 -0.90 -10.96 -1.98
C VAL A 41 -0.49 -11.48 -3.36
N PHE A 42 -0.80 -10.77 -4.44
CA PHE A 42 -0.36 -11.15 -5.79
C PHE A 42 1.16 -11.06 -5.97
N LEU A 43 1.82 -10.12 -5.29
CA LEU A 43 3.28 -9.94 -5.36
C LEU A 43 4.07 -10.85 -4.41
N ALA A 44 3.42 -11.47 -3.42
CA ALA A 44 4.06 -12.27 -2.38
C ALA A 44 4.93 -13.41 -2.93
N GLN A 45 4.50 -13.99 -4.06
CA GLN A 45 5.19 -15.10 -4.74
C GLN A 45 6.20 -14.64 -5.80
N GLN A 46 6.32 -13.32 -6.04
CA GLN A 46 7.26 -12.78 -7.01
C GLN A 46 8.61 -12.55 -6.35
N SER A 47 9.64 -13.22 -6.87
CA SER A 47 11.01 -13.03 -6.42
C SER A 47 11.56 -11.67 -6.85
N LEU A 48 12.51 -11.16 -6.06
CA LEU A 48 13.29 -10.00 -6.47
C LEU A 48 14.27 -10.38 -7.60
N PRO A 49 14.73 -9.42 -8.41
CA PRO A 49 15.78 -9.65 -9.38
C PRO A 49 17.03 -10.25 -8.72
N SER A 50 17.73 -11.15 -9.42
CA SER A 50 18.86 -11.93 -8.89
C SER A 50 20.06 -11.11 -8.41
N PHE A 51 20.16 -9.83 -8.79
CA PHE A 51 21.20 -8.93 -8.29
C PHE A 51 20.89 -8.38 -6.89
N ILE A 52 19.66 -8.55 -6.38
CA ILE A 52 19.29 -8.18 -5.02
C ILE A 52 19.59 -9.36 -4.10
N PRO A 53 20.36 -9.17 -3.02
CA PRO A 53 20.64 -10.24 -2.06
C PRO A 53 19.35 -10.80 -1.46
N GLU A 54 19.24 -12.13 -1.47
CA GLU A 54 18.20 -12.83 -0.75
C GLU A 54 18.47 -12.74 0.76
N PHE A 55 17.40 -12.56 1.53
CA PHE A 55 17.43 -12.62 2.98
C PHE A 55 16.15 -13.26 3.48
N SER A 56 16.25 -13.95 4.61
CA SER A 56 15.12 -14.50 5.33
C SER A 56 15.39 -14.33 6.81
N TYR A 57 14.48 -13.65 7.50
CA TYR A 57 14.56 -13.40 8.93
C TYR A 57 13.32 -13.97 9.62
N LYS A 58 13.50 -15.07 10.34
CA LYS A 58 12.42 -15.71 11.11
C LYS A 58 12.26 -14.99 12.45
N ILE A 59 11.06 -14.42 12.69
CA ILE A 59 10.72 -13.75 13.95
C ILE A 59 10.19 -14.79 14.94
N ASN A 60 9.27 -15.66 14.50
CA ASN A 60 8.73 -16.78 15.25
C ASN A 60 8.22 -17.86 14.28
N ASP A 61 7.49 -18.86 14.78
CA ASP A 61 6.97 -19.95 13.95
C ASP A 61 5.88 -19.55 12.95
N TYR A 62 5.31 -18.36 13.09
CA TYR A 62 4.24 -17.83 12.24
C TYR A 62 4.67 -16.60 11.43
N LEU A 63 5.72 -15.92 11.84
CA LEU A 63 6.18 -14.66 11.25
C LEU A 63 7.61 -14.79 10.72
N SER A 64 7.76 -14.58 9.43
CA SER A 64 9.04 -14.50 8.73
C SER A 64 9.04 -13.30 7.79
N LEU A 65 10.20 -12.65 7.67
CA LEU A 65 10.40 -11.55 6.74
C LEU A 65 11.34 -12.05 5.64
N GLU A 66 10.83 -12.14 4.43
CA GLU A 66 11.53 -12.70 3.27
C GLU A 66 11.80 -11.62 2.22
N SER A 67 12.84 -11.84 1.43
CA SER A 67 13.22 -10.96 0.32
C SER A 67 12.25 -11.12 -0.85
N ASN A 68 11.19 -10.30 -0.85
CA ASN A 68 10.20 -10.24 -1.92
C ASN A 68 9.72 -8.78 -2.13
N TRP A 69 8.86 -8.55 -3.12
CA TRP A 69 8.36 -7.21 -3.44
C TRP A 69 7.43 -6.59 -2.39
N THR A 70 6.88 -7.38 -1.47
CA THR A 70 5.89 -6.92 -0.49
C THR A 70 6.52 -6.06 0.60
N VAL A 71 7.77 -6.34 0.97
CA VAL A 71 8.53 -5.57 1.98
C VAL A 71 8.77 -4.12 1.54
N PRO A 72 9.44 -3.84 0.39
CA PRO A 72 9.67 -2.47 -0.04
C PRO A 72 8.37 -1.72 -0.32
N LEU A 73 7.35 -2.40 -0.87
CA LEU A 73 6.04 -1.80 -1.13
C LEU A 73 5.36 -1.36 0.17
N THR A 74 5.40 -2.20 1.21
CA THR A 74 4.81 -1.90 2.52
C THR A 74 5.53 -0.76 3.21
N LEU A 75 6.87 -0.76 3.19
CA LEU A 75 7.66 0.33 3.78
C LEU A 75 7.40 1.66 3.08
N PHE A 76 7.35 1.66 1.75
CA PHE A 76 7.04 2.86 0.98
C PHE A 76 5.62 3.38 1.28
N TYR A 77 4.63 2.48 1.25
CA TYR A 77 3.23 2.84 1.50
C TYR A 77 3.03 3.40 2.92
N LEU A 78 3.47 2.68 3.95
CA LEU A 78 3.33 3.12 5.34
C LEU A 78 4.15 4.39 5.62
N GLY A 79 5.38 4.47 5.12
CA GLY A 79 6.23 5.65 5.27
C GLY A 79 5.59 6.90 4.67
N TYR A 80 5.03 6.79 3.47
CA TYR A 80 4.29 7.87 2.83
C TYR A 80 3.08 8.31 3.65
N TYR A 81 2.23 7.38 4.10
CA TYR A 81 1.03 7.72 4.85
C TYR A 81 1.33 8.27 6.24
N TYR A 82 2.36 7.78 6.94
CA TYR A 82 2.74 8.33 8.25
C TYR A 82 3.33 9.73 8.14
N ALA A 83 4.04 10.02 7.05
CA ALA A 83 4.57 11.37 6.80
C ALA A 83 3.45 12.39 6.55
N LEU A 84 2.33 11.95 5.96
CA LEU A 84 1.17 12.80 5.71
C LEU A 84 0.25 12.94 6.92
N GLU A 85 -0.04 11.84 7.60
CA GLU A 85 -1.01 11.79 8.69
C GLU A 85 -0.59 10.73 9.73
N PRO A 86 -0.15 11.14 10.93
CA PRO A 86 0.29 10.21 11.96
C PRO A 86 -0.77 9.18 12.38
N VAL A 87 -2.06 9.53 12.33
CA VAL A 87 -3.16 8.60 12.65
C VAL A 87 -3.24 7.43 11.66
N ALA A 88 -2.61 7.54 10.47
CA ALA A 88 -2.58 6.47 9.48
C ALA A 88 -1.87 5.18 9.95
N VAL A 89 -1.20 5.20 11.10
CA VAL A 89 -0.70 4.01 11.81
C VAL A 89 -1.78 2.95 12.08
N VAL A 90 -3.07 3.32 12.04
CA VAL A 90 -4.16 2.33 12.12
C VAL A 90 -4.10 1.29 10.98
N HIS A 91 -3.47 1.60 9.85
CA HIS A 91 -3.33 0.70 8.71
C HIS A 91 -2.11 -0.23 8.79
N THR A 92 -1.20 -0.04 9.77
CA THR A 92 -0.01 -0.88 9.92
C THR A 92 -0.34 -2.36 9.97
N PRO A 93 -1.32 -2.82 10.79
CA PRO A 93 -1.55 -4.24 10.95
C PRO A 93 -1.93 -4.90 9.63
N ILE A 94 -2.89 -4.32 8.88
CA ILE A 94 -3.35 -4.89 7.60
C ILE A 94 -2.25 -4.89 6.55
N CYS A 95 -1.45 -3.83 6.46
CA CYS A 95 -0.34 -3.77 5.50
C CYS A 95 0.84 -4.67 5.87
N ALA A 96 1.03 -5.01 7.15
CA ALA A 96 2.12 -5.87 7.61
C ALA A 96 1.79 -7.37 7.51
N LEU A 97 0.52 -7.75 7.30
CA LEU A 97 0.10 -9.15 7.25
C LEU A 97 0.81 -9.96 6.18
N VAL A 98 0.94 -9.43 4.96
CA VAL A 98 1.59 -10.14 3.85
C VAL A 98 3.11 -10.22 4.02
N PRO A 99 3.85 -9.11 4.23
CA PRO A 99 5.32 -9.17 4.33
C PRO A 99 5.85 -9.95 5.55
N LEU A 100 5.05 -10.09 6.61
CA LEU A 100 5.42 -10.88 7.80
C LEU A 100 4.82 -12.28 7.81
N GLY A 101 3.71 -12.49 7.10
CA GLY A 101 2.94 -13.74 7.09
C GLY A 101 3.21 -14.61 5.88
N ASN A 102 4.34 -14.44 5.17
CA ASN A 102 4.62 -15.16 3.92
C ASN A 102 4.64 -16.69 4.09
N CYS A 103 4.77 -17.20 5.32
CA CYS A 103 4.60 -18.61 5.68
C CYS A 103 3.15 -19.13 5.55
N LEU A 104 2.14 -18.27 5.37
CA LEU A 104 0.73 -18.65 5.27
C LEU A 104 0.26 -18.93 3.83
N PHE A 105 1.07 -18.62 2.82
CA PHE A 105 0.71 -18.72 1.40
C PHE A 105 1.66 -19.60 0.57
N THR A 106 2.53 -20.37 1.25
CA THR A 106 3.42 -21.39 0.67
C THR A 106 3.22 -22.71 1.40
#